data_AF-A0A1V9YDL9-F1
#
_entry.id   AF-A0A1V9YDL9-F1
#
_cell.length_a   1.000
_cell.length_b   1.000
_cell.length_c   1.000
_cell.angle_alpha   90.00
_cell.angle_beta   90.00
_cell.angle_gamma   90.00
#
_symmetry.space_group_name_H-M   'P 1'
#
loop_
_entity.id
_entity.type
_entity.pdbx_description
1 polymer ?
#
loop_
_entity_poly.entity_id
_entity_poly.type
_entity_poly.pdbx_seq_one_letter_code
_entity_poly.pdbx_strand_id
1 'polypeptide(L)'
;MDNLARYKHEAVVRKAVIGVCAWVACAAMTPFKDGAADKFAGGMGCMALFFSIMDLPYHERFKRLVSVFACMALTAAGIWVLASPIWIECEVSCAAVDVAVAFLFLTAVLEAVSFRLVNPNLAMHAEDDWTKKRAENVLVFVMRLDCALGVLYVVAAVVAVCTMSFGSSATFVLAAFLQVLQITSTWVQLRNVRKGLSIEATFVEVH
;
A
#
# COMPACT_ATOMS: atom_id res chain seq x y z
N MET A 1 -16.04 20.32 -8.19
CA MET A 1 -16.04 19.28 -7.13
C MET A 1 -15.37 17.97 -7.58
N ASP A 2 -15.34 17.71 -8.89
CA ASP A 2 -14.90 16.45 -9.54
C ASP A 2 -13.51 15.92 -9.15
N ASN A 3 -12.52 16.78 -8.92
CA ASN A 3 -11.18 16.29 -8.57
C ASN A 3 -11.13 15.61 -7.19
N LEU A 4 -12.07 15.91 -6.26
CA LEU A 4 -12.05 15.33 -4.90
C LEU A 4 -12.42 13.84 -4.94
N ALA A 5 -13.44 13.50 -5.74
CA ALA A 5 -13.85 12.12 -5.94
C ALA A 5 -12.72 11.30 -6.59
N ARG A 6 -12.00 11.90 -7.56
CA ARG A 6 -10.84 11.26 -8.20
C ARG A 6 -9.70 10.98 -7.22
N TYR A 7 -9.34 11.92 -6.33
CA TYR A 7 -8.33 11.67 -5.29
C TYR A 7 -8.74 10.56 -4.32
N LYS A 8 -10.01 10.55 -3.89
CA LYS A 8 -10.51 9.48 -3.00
C LYS A 8 -10.50 8.12 -3.71
N HIS A 9 -10.87 8.10 -4.98
CA HIS A 9 -10.84 6.87 -5.79
C HIS A 9 -9.41 6.36 -5.99
N GLU A 10 -8.46 7.23 -6.35
CA GLU A 10 -7.02 6.89 -6.41
C GLU A 10 -6.55 6.34 -5.07
N ALA A 11 -6.93 6.97 -3.95
CA ALA A 11 -6.55 6.52 -2.62
C ALA A 11 -7.08 5.12 -2.29
N VAL A 12 -8.35 4.85 -2.60
CA VAL A 12 -8.95 3.52 -2.40
C VAL A 12 -8.26 2.47 -3.25
N VAL A 13 -8.07 2.74 -4.55
CA VAL A 13 -7.45 1.77 -5.46
C VAL A 13 -6.00 1.47 -5.04
N ARG A 14 -5.20 2.51 -4.78
CA ARG A 14 -3.78 2.32 -4.43
C ARG A 14 -3.61 1.73 -3.03
N LYS A 15 -4.30 2.24 -2.01
CA LYS A 15 -4.08 1.76 -0.64
C LYS A 15 -4.82 0.46 -0.32
N ALA A 16 -6.11 0.38 -0.66
CA ALA A 16 -6.92 -0.77 -0.29
C ALA A 16 -6.81 -1.89 -1.31
N VAL A 17 -7.03 -1.62 -2.60
CA VAL A 17 -7.08 -2.69 -3.62
C VAL A 17 -5.69 -3.27 -3.88
N ILE A 18 -4.72 -2.43 -4.23
CA ILE A 18 -3.34 -2.89 -4.49
C ILE A 18 -2.70 -3.40 -3.20
N GLY A 19 -2.84 -2.68 -2.08
CA GLY A 19 -2.30 -3.07 -0.78
C GLY A 19 -2.79 -4.45 -0.33
N VAL A 20 -4.10 -4.73 -0.41
CA VAL A 20 -4.65 -6.05 -0.04
C VAL A 20 -4.19 -7.14 -1.01
N CYS A 21 -4.14 -6.87 -2.32
CA CYS A 21 -3.64 -7.86 -3.29
C CYS A 21 -2.17 -8.23 -3.04
N ALA A 22 -1.33 -7.22 -2.78
CA ALA A 22 0.08 -7.41 -2.44
C ALA A 22 0.24 -8.17 -1.12
N TRP A 23 -0.62 -7.91 -0.14
CA TRP A 23 -0.65 -8.64 1.13
C TRP A 23 -1.01 -10.11 0.94
N VAL A 24 -2.04 -10.41 0.14
CA VAL A 24 -2.47 -11.79 -0.15
C VAL A 24 -1.35 -12.55 -0.88
N ALA A 25 -0.69 -11.92 -1.86
CA ALA A 25 0.48 -12.50 -2.53
C ALA A 25 1.59 -12.84 -1.52
N CYS A 26 1.89 -11.93 -0.60
CA CYS A 26 2.90 -12.16 0.42
C CYS A 26 2.50 -13.29 1.40
N ALA A 27 1.25 -13.29 1.85
CA ALA A 27 0.69 -14.31 2.75
C ALA A 27 0.75 -15.70 2.13
N ALA A 28 0.40 -15.82 0.84
CA ALA A 28 0.41 -17.08 0.11
C ALA A 28 1.81 -17.68 -0.07
N MET A 29 2.87 -16.86 0.00
CA MET A 29 4.26 -17.32 -0.07
C MET A 29 4.85 -17.74 1.29
N THR A 30 4.16 -17.49 2.40
CA THR A 30 4.65 -17.85 3.75
C THR A 30 4.92 -19.34 4.00
N PRO A 31 4.20 -20.30 3.40
CA PRO A 31 4.48 -21.72 3.58
C PRO A 31 5.82 -22.16 2.98
N PHE A 32 6.36 -21.41 2.00
CA PHE A 32 7.50 -21.81 1.19
C PHE A 32 8.82 -21.14 1.62
N LYS A 33 8.93 -20.68 2.87
CA LYS A 33 9.97 -19.72 3.32
C LYS A 33 11.44 -20.15 3.10
N ASP A 34 11.70 -21.42 2.80
CA ASP A 34 13.04 -21.99 2.73
C ASP A 34 13.67 -21.88 1.33
N GLY A 35 12.87 -21.62 0.28
CA GLY A 35 13.35 -21.40 -1.09
C GLY A 35 13.86 -19.97 -1.36
N ALA A 36 14.89 -19.85 -2.22
CA ALA A 36 15.38 -18.54 -2.66
C ALA A 36 14.34 -17.76 -3.50
N ALA A 37 13.53 -18.48 -4.28
CA ALA A 37 12.42 -17.92 -5.05
C ALA A 37 11.33 -17.31 -4.15
N ASP A 38 11.08 -17.91 -2.99
CA ASP A 38 10.04 -17.47 -2.06
C ASP A 38 10.39 -16.20 -1.30
N LYS A 39 11.64 -16.11 -0.86
CA LYS A 39 12.16 -14.91 -0.19
C LYS A 39 12.13 -13.70 -1.12
N PHE A 40 12.44 -13.90 -2.40
CA PHE A 40 12.38 -12.84 -3.39
C PHE A 40 10.92 -12.41 -3.64
N ALA A 41 10.03 -13.34 -3.97
CA ALA A 41 8.64 -13.03 -4.28
C ALA A 41 7.84 -12.46 -3.10
N GLY A 42 8.01 -13.03 -1.90
CA GLY A 42 7.42 -12.49 -0.66
C GLY A 42 7.94 -11.11 -0.33
N GLY A 43 9.26 -10.87 -0.52
CA GLY A 43 9.89 -9.56 -0.37
C GLY A 43 9.34 -8.53 -1.36
N MET A 44 9.15 -8.92 -2.63
CA MET A 44 8.56 -8.05 -3.64
C MET A 44 7.09 -7.73 -3.35
N GLY A 45 6.32 -8.67 -2.80
CA GLY A 45 4.95 -8.42 -2.31
C GLY A 45 4.91 -7.41 -1.17
N CYS A 46 5.79 -7.55 -0.17
CA CYS A 46 5.93 -6.57 0.91
C CYS A 46 6.36 -5.18 0.40
N MET A 47 7.24 -5.13 -0.59
CA MET A 47 7.70 -3.89 -1.21
C MET A 47 6.55 -3.19 -1.95
N ALA A 48 5.75 -3.93 -2.73
CA ALA A 48 4.56 -3.39 -3.39
C ALA A 48 3.53 -2.88 -2.38
N LEU A 49 3.33 -3.61 -1.28
CA LEU A 49 2.49 -3.16 -0.16
C LEU A 49 3.01 -1.84 0.43
N PHE A 50 4.32 -1.71 0.65
CA PHE A 50 4.91 -0.47 1.15
C PHE A 50 4.66 0.71 0.21
N PHE A 51 4.93 0.55 -1.09
CA PHE A 51 4.80 1.64 -2.06
C PHE A 51 3.35 2.02 -2.33
N SER A 52 2.47 1.05 -2.49
CA SER A 52 1.04 1.28 -2.75
C SER A 52 0.37 2.10 -1.65
N ILE A 53 0.89 2.03 -0.42
CA ILE A 53 0.32 2.75 0.72
C ILE A 53 1.09 4.06 1.08
N MET A 54 2.36 4.21 0.69
CA MET A 54 3.16 5.44 0.96
C MET A 54 2.93 6.57 -0.06
N ASP A 55 2.31 6.31 -1.21
CA ASP A 55 2.50 7.15 -2.41
C ASP A 55 1.67 8.43 -2.49
N LEU A 56 0.58 8.59 -1.72
CA LEU A 56 -0.40 9.66 -1.95
C LEU A 56 0.09 11.12 -1.97
N PRO A 57 1.03 11.56 -1.12
CA PRO A 57 1.48 12.96 -1.05
C PRO A 57 2.61 13.29 -2.04
N TYR A 58 3.12 12.29 -2.78
CA TYR A 58 4.27 12.49 -3.66
C TYR A 58 3.89 13.06 -5.02
N HIS A 59 4.87 13.70 -5.65
CA HIS A 59 4.71 14.25 -6.98
C HIS A 59 4.33 13.16 -7.99
N GLU A 60 3.50 13.49 -8.98
CA GLU A 60 3.02 12.54 -10.00
C GLU A 60 4.14 11.74 -10.70
N ARG A 61 5.31 12.34 -10.93
CA ARG A 61 6.45 11.67 -11.58
C ARG A 61 7.02 10.56 -10.71
N PHE A 62 7.11 10.80 -9.40
CA PHE A 62 7.58 9.80 -8.44
C PHE A 62 6.59 8.64 -8.36
N LYS A 63 5.29 8.94 -8.19
CA LYS A 63 4.21 7.94 -8.17
C LYS A 63 4.23 7.04 -9.41
N ARG A 64 4.42 7.63 -10.59
CA ARG A 64 4.52 6.88 -11.85
C ARG A 64 5.77 6.01 -11.89
N LEU A 65 6.93 6.55 -11.51
CA LEU A 65 8.19 5.79 -11.51
C LEU A 65 8.12 4.60 -10.55
N VAL A 66 7.58 4.81 -9.35
CA VAL A 66 7.36 3.76 -8.36
C VAL A 66 6.41 2.68 -8.89
N SER A 67 5.29 3.06 -9.52
CA SER A 67 4.39 2.08 -10.14
C SER A 67 5.04 1.30 -11.29
N VAL A 68 5.95 1.91 -12.08
CA VAL A 68 6.67 1.18 -13.14
C VAL A 68 7.57 0.15 -12.50
N PHE A 69 8.35 0.59 -11.51
CA PHE A 69 9.28 -0.26 -10.82
C PHE A 69 8.56 -1.43 -10.13
N ALA A 70 7.48 -1.14 -9.39
CA ALA A 70 6.66 -2.14 -8.71
C ALA A 70 6.04 -3.13 -9.70
N CYS A 71 5.45 -2.63 -10.80
CA CYS A 71 4.90 -3.49 -11.85
C CYS A 71 5.96 -4.46 -12.40
N MET A 72 7.11 -3.92 -12.83
CA MET A 72 8.20 -4.71 -13.42
C MET A 72 8.71 -5.77 -12.44
N ALA A 73 8.92 -5.38 -11.18
CA ALA A 73 9.48 -6.26 -10.18
C ALA A 73 8.49 -7.33 -9.71
N LEU A 74 7.19 -7.02 -9.64
CA LEU A 74 6.12 -8.00 -9.38
C LEU A 74 5.97 -9.01 -10.54
N THR A 75 6.03 -8.55 -11.79
CA THR A 75 6.05 -9.48 -12.94
C THR A 75 7.28 -10.37 -12.95
N ALA A 76 8.47 -9.82 -12.64
CA ALA A 76 9.68 -10.60 -12.55
C ALA A 76 9.59 -11.64 -11.43
N ALA A 77 9.05 -11.27 -10.26
CA ALA A 77 8.79 -12.20 -9.16
C ALA A 77 7.81 -13.31 -9.56
N GLY A 78 6.70 -12.98 -10.23
CA GLY A 78 5.72 -13.97 -10.70
C GLY A 78 6.32 -14.96 -11.71
N ILE A 79 7.10 -14.46 -12.68
CA ILE A 79 7.82 -15.31 -13.65
C ILE A 79 8.85 -16.18 -12.95
N TRP A 80 9.57 -15.63 -11.96
CA TRP A 80 10.58 -16.37 -11.20
C TRP A 80 9.95 -17.53 -10.43
N VAL A 81 8.80 -17.31 -9.77
CA VAL A 81 8.05 -18.36 -9.06
C VAL A 81 7.54 -19.42 -10.04
N LEU A 82 7.02 -19.04 -11.20
CA LEU A 82 6.61 -19.98 -12.26
C LEU A 82 7.77 -20.84 -12.77
N ALA A 83 8.97 -20.29 -12.86
CA ALA A 83 10.16 -21.01 -13.31
C ALA A 83 10.90 -21.77 -12.20
N SER A 84 10.46 -21.63 -10.95
CA SER A 84 11.14 -22.21 -9.78
C SER A 84 10.78 -23.68 -9.56
N PRO A 85 11.63 -24.46 -8.87
CA PRO A 85 11.36 -25.87 -8.57
C PRO A 85 10.27 -26.10 -7.50
N ILE A 86 9.68 -25.04 -6.94
CA ILE A 86 8.62 -25.11 -5.90
C ILE A 86 7.44 -25.97 -6.37
N TRP A 87 7.13 -25.94 -7.68
CA TRP A 87 6.07 -26.75 -8.28
C TRP A 87 6.31 -28.26 -8.18
N ILE A 88 7.57 -28.68 -8.04
CA ILE A 88 7.98 -30.09 -7.93
C ILE A 88 7.92 -30.56 -6.47
N GLU A 89 8.14 -29.64 -5.52
CA GLU A 89 8.12 -29.92 -4.07
C GLU A 89 6.71 -29.93 -3.46
N CYS A 90 5.69 -29.50 -4.21
CA CYS A 90 4.30 -29.46 -3.75
C CYS A 90 3.60 -30.82 -3.93
N GLU A 91 3.69 -31.70 -2.93
CA GLU A 91 3.18 -33.08 -3.06
C GLU A 91 1.65 -33.24 -3.07
N VAL A 92 0.83 -32.29 -2.61
CA VAL A 92 -0.64 -32.53 -2.48
C VAL A 92 -1.56 -31.35 -2.87
N SER A 93 -1.13 -30.08 -2.85
CA SER A 93 -1.82 -29.02 -3.61
C SER A 93 -0.95 -27.76 -3.75
N CYS A 94 -0.65 -27.35 -4.98
CA CYS A 94 0.03 -26.08 -5.28
C CYS A 94 -0.85 -24.83 -5.07
N ALA A 95 -2.04 -24.97 -4.49
CA ALA A 95 -3.03 -23.90 -4.44
C ALA A 95 -2.48 -22.60 -3.82
N ALA A 96 -1.57 -22.68 -2.85
CA ALA A 96 -0.91 -21.51 -2.28
C ALA A 96 0.06 -20.83 -3.27
N VAL A 97 0.80 -21.61 -4.06
CA VAL A 97 1.67 -21.11 -5.15
C VAL A 97 0.82 -20.48 -6.25
N ASP A 98 -0.27 -21.14 -6.65
CA ASP A 98 -1.22 -20.62 -7.65
C ASP A 98 -1.80 -19.27 -7.21
N VAL A 99 -2.25 -19.18 -5.95
CA VAL A 99 -2.75 -17.94 -5.35
C VAL A 99 -1.66 -16.88 -5.31
N ALA A 100 -0.44 -17.22 -4.90
CA ALA A 100 0.65 -16.26 -4.86
C ALA A 100 0.97 -15.70 -6.25
N VAL A 101 1.12 -16.57 -7.26
CA VAL A 101 1.40 -16.17 -8.65
C VAL A 101 0.25 -15.32 -9.20
N ALA A 102 -0.99 -15.75 -9.01
CA ALA A 102 -2.17 -15.01 -9.46
C ALA A 102 -2.21 -13.59 -8.85
N PHE A 103 -1.98 -13.48 -7.54
CA PHE A 103 -2.02 -12.19 -6.86
C PHE A 103 -0.78 -11.32 -7.15
N LEU A 104 0.39 -11.88 -7.42
CA LEU A 104 1.56 -11.12 -7.92
C LEU A 104 1.27 -10.47 -9.27
N PHE A 105 0.74 -11.23 -10.24
CA PHE A 105 0.38 -10.70 -11.54
C PHE A 105 -0.80 -9.73 -11.47
N LEU A 106 -1.81 -10.03 -10.65
CA LEU A 106 -2.94 -9.13 -10.44
C LEU A 106 -2.46 -7.79 -9.86
N THR A 107 -1.57 -7.82 -8.86
CA THR A 107 -0.98 -6.61 -8.28
C THR A 107 -0.18 -5.83 -9.31
N ALA A 108 0.58 -6.52 -10.18
CA ALA A 108 1.31 -5.86 -11.27
C ALA A 108 0.37 -5.19 -12.28
N VAL A 109 -0.73 -5.83 -12.67
CA VAL A 109 -1.75 -5.26 -13.55
C VAL A 109 -2.41 -4.05 -12.90
N LEU A 110 -2.75 -4.14 -11.61
CA LEU A 110 -3.34 -3.02 -10.88
C LEU A 110 -2.37 -1.84 -10.76
N GLU A 111 -1.07 -2.09 -10.54
CA GLU A 111 -0.03 -1.06 -10.61
C GLU A 111 0.03 -0.41 -12.00
N ALA A 112 -0.04 -1.20 -13.08
CA ALA A 112 -0.09 -0.73 -14.47
C ALA A 112 -1.37 0.08 -14.80
N VAL A 113 -2.50 -0.26 -14.20
CA VAL A 113 -3.74 0.51 -14.32
C VAL A 113 -3.69 1.79 -13.48
N SER A 114 -2.99 1.75 -12.34
CA SER A 114 -2.89 2.88 -11.41
C SER A 114 -2.26 4.13 -12.06
N PHE A 115 -1.46 3.97 -13.12
CA PHE A 115 -0.92 5.07 -13.91
C PHE A 115 -1.99 6.01 -14.46
N ARG A 116 -3.14 5.48 -14.85
CA ARG A 116 -4.26 6.25 -15.38
C ARG A 116 -5.03 6.98 -14.27
N LEU A 117 -4.81 6.59 -13.02
CA LEU A 117 -5.48 7.13 -11.84
C LEU A 117 -4.63 8.15 -11.08
N VAL A 118 -3.36 8.35 -11.46
CA VAL A 118 -2.46 9.31 -10.82
C VAL A 118 -2.99 10.72 -11.03
N ASN A 119 -3.50 11.34 -9.98
CA ASN A 119 -3.84 12.75 -10.00
C ASN A 119 -2.61 13.62 -9.72
N PRO A 120 -2.55 14.84 -10.30
CA PRO A 120 -1.53 15.81 -9.96
C PRO A 120 -1.53 16.06 -8.46
N ASN A 121 -0.36 16.37 -7.89
CA ASN A 121 -0.09 16.32 -6.46
C ASN A 121 -1.24 16.91 -5.60
N LEU A 122 -1.55 16.28 -4.46
CA LEU A 122 -2.44 16.90 -3.48
C LEU A 122 -1.67 18.11 -2.94
N ALA A 123 -1.99 19.31 -3.41
CA ALA A 123 -1.22 20.52 -3.11
C ALA A 123 -1.31 20.85 -1.61
N MET A 124 -0.40 20.28 -0.82
CA MET A 124 -0.32 20.48 0.63
C MET A 124 0.34 21.82 1.01
N HIS A 125 0.90 22.52 0.01
CA HIS A 125 1.58 23.81 0.15
C HIS A 125 0.89 24.94 -0.62
N ALA A 126 -0.34 24.74 -1.10
CA ALA A 126 -1.06 25.81 -1.77
C ALA A 126 -1.46 26.90 -0.75
N GLU A 127 -1.36 28.17 -1.16
CA GLU A 127 -1.67 29.35 -0.33
C GLU A 127 -3.17 29.53 -0.11
N ASP A 128 -4.02 29.02 -1.00
CA ASP A 128 -5.47 29.20 -0.93
C ASP A 128 -6.14 28.30 0.13
N ASP A 129 -6.92 28.89 1.04
CA ASP A 129 -7.70 28.20 2.08
C ASP A 129 -8.59 27.06 1.56
N TRP A 130 -9.21 27.26 0.38
CA TRP A 130 -10.07 26.26 -0.26
C TRP A 130 -9.32 24.99 -0.65
N THR A 131 -8.06 25.13 -1.06
CA THR A 131 -7.22 24.00 -1.45
C THR A 131 -6.72 23.24 -0.22
N LYS A 132 -6.35 23.96 0.85
CA LYS A 132 -6.00 23.36 2.15
C LYS A 132 -7.16 22.60 2.77
N LYS A 133 -8.38 23.15 2.73
CA LYS A 133 -9.57 22.46 3.24
C LYS A 133 -9.90 21.20 2.45
N ARG A 134 -9.68 21.23 1.12
CA ARG A 134 -9.80 20.06 0.27
C ARG A 134 -8.78 18.98 0.62
N ALA A 135 -7.52 19.37 0.82
CA ALA A 135 -6.46 18.45 1.23
C ALA A 135 -6.76 17.83 2.60
N GLU A 136 -7.26 18.62 3.56
CA GLU A 136 -7.72 18.12 4.86
C GLU A 136 -8.79 17.02 4.70
N ASN A 137 -9.82 17.28 3.88
CA ASN A 137 -10.90 16.30 3.65
C ASN A 137 -10.39 14.99 3.02
N VAL A 138 -9.40 15.05 2.13
CA VAL A 138 -8.76 13.85 1.57
C VAL A 138 -7.95 13.14 2.63
N LEU A 139 -7.12 13.85 3.39
CA LEU A 139 -6.27 13.27 4.43
C LEU A 139 -7.07 12.63 5.56
N VAL A 140 -8.20 13.23 5.97
CA VAL A 140 -9.11 12.61 6.94
C VAL A 140 -9.71 11.31 6.39
N PHE A 141 -10.07 11.28 5.11
CA PHE A 141 -10.56 10.06 4.47
C PHE A 141 -9.48 8.98 4.40
N VAL A 142 -8.27 9.35 3.95
CA VAL A 142 -7.11 8.46 3.89
C VAL A 142 -6.77 7.92 5.28
N MET A 143 -6.83 8.75 6.31
CA MET A 143 -6.56 8.35 7.69
C MET A 143 -7.57 7.31 8.19
N ARG A 144 -8.86 7.47 7.88
CA ARG A 144 -9.88 6.47 8.21
C ARG A 144 -9.62 5.14 7.52
N LEU A 145 -9.22 5.19 6.25
CA LEU A 145 -8.86 4.02 5.47
C LEU A 145 -7.60 3.34 6.04
N ASP A 146 -6.58 4.13 6.41
CA ASP A 146 -5.35 3.63 7.02
C ASP A 146 -5.60 2.97 8.37
N CYS A 147 -6.49 3.53 9.20
CA CYS A 147 -6.90 2.92 10.47
C CYS A 147 -7.65 1.60 10.24
N ALA A 148 -8.55 1.55 9.26
CA ALA A 148 -9.30 0.33 8.94
C ALA A 148 -8.37 -0.80 8.48
N LEU A 149 -7.45 -0.51 7.57
CA LEU A 149 -6.41 -1.44 7.13
C LEU A 149 -5.45 -1.80 8.29
N GLY A 150 -5.13 -0.85 9.16
CA GLY A 150 -4.33 -1.08 10.37
C GLY A 150 -4.95 -2.12 11.28
N VAL A 151 -6.24 -1.98 11.59
CA VAL A 151 -6.97 -2.98 12.38
C VAL A 151 -6.95 -4.34 11.67
N LEU A 152 -7.21 -4.37 10.36
CA LEU A 152 -7.22 -5.61 9.57
C LEU A 152 -5.87 -6.33 9.63
N TYR A 153 -4.76 -5.64 9.37
CA TYR A 153 -3.42 -6.26 9.39
C TYR A 153 -2.96 -6.65 10.79
N VAL A 154 -3.30 -5.87 11.83
CA VAL A 154 -3.00 -6.24 13.22
C VAL A 154 -3.75 -7.50 13.62
N VAL A 155 -5.05 -7.58 13.35
CA VAL A 155 -5.86 -8.77 13.63
C VAL A 155 -5.29 -9.97 12.90
N ALA A 156 -4.96 -9.82 11.61
CA ALA A 156 -4.39 -10.90 10.83
C ALA A 156 -3.00 -11.34 11.34
N ALA A 157 -2.16 -10.41 11.78
CA ALA A 157 -0.87 -10.73 12.39
C ALA A 157 -1.04 -11.49 13.71
N VAL A 158 -1.99 -11.10 14.57
CA VAL A 158 -2.29 -11.83 15.81
C VAL A 158 -2.75 -13.25 15.49
N VAL A 159 -3.68 -13.42 14.55
CA VAL A 159 -4.15 -14.75 14.13
C VAL A 159 -2.99 -15.59 13.60
N ALA A 160 -2.14 -15.03 12.74
CA ALA A 160 -0.99 -15.75 12.17
C ALA A 160 0.02 -16.15 13.26
N VAL A 161 0.34 -15.27 14.21
CA VAL A 161 1.24 -15.58 15.34
C VAL A 161 0.66 -16.68 16.23
N CYS A 162 -0.66 -16.71 16.43
CA CYS A 162 -1.32 -17.74 17.24
C CYS A 162 -1.47 -19.09 16.52
N THR A 163 -1.48 -19.11 15.19
CA THR A 163 -1.80 -20.31 14.39
C THR A 163 -0.62 -20.89 13.62
N MET A 164 0.45 -20.12 13.40
CA MET A 164 1.61 -20.49 12.60
C MET A 164 2.93 -20.33 13.36
N SER A 165 4.01 -20.89 12.81
CA SER A 165 5.36 -20.71 13.37
C SER A 165 5.82 -19.24 13.31
N PHE A 166 6.63 -18.82 14.28
CA PHE A 166 7.12 -17.44 14.41
C PHE A 166 7.86 -16.93 13.16
N GLY A 167 8.51 -17.84 12.43
CA GLY A 167 9.20 -17.51 11.17
C GLY A 167 8.26 -17.25 10.00
N SER A 168 7.08 -17.87 9.99
CA SER A 168 6.06 -17.67 8.96
C SER A 168 5.15 -16.47 9.28
N SER A 169 5.03 -16.07 10.56
CA SER A 169 4.26 -14.89 10.96
C SER A 169 4.99 -13.55 10.73
N ALA A 170 6.29 -13.58 10.42
CA ALA A 170 7.11 -12.38 10.27
C ALA A 170 6.62 -11.43 9.17
N THR A 171 6.09 -11.95 8.05
CA THR A 171 5.54 -11.15 6.95
C THR A 171 4.27 -10.41 7.36
N PHE A 172 3.41 -11.03 8.15
CA PHE A 172 2.20 -10.41 8.68
C PHE A 172 2.51 -9.33 9.71
N VAL A 173 3.48 -9.58 10.59
CA VAL A 173 3.97 -8.58 11.55
C VAL A 173 4.59 -7.38 10.82
N LEU A 174 5.38 -7.64 9.77
CA LEU A 174 5.96 -6.58 8.93
C LEU A 174 4.85 -5.76 8.26
N ALA A 175 3.83 -6.39 7.66
CA ALA A 175 2.72 -5.68 7.04
C ALA A 175 1.96 -4.79 8.05
N ALA A 176 1.69 -5.29 9.25
CA ALA A 176 1.08 -4.52 10.33
C ALA A 176 1.95 -3.32 10.75
N PHE A 177 3.26 -3.53 10.89
CA PHE A 177 4.21 -2.46 11.22
C PHE A 177 4.26 -1.37 10.15
N LEU A 178 4.33 -1.75 8.86
CA LEU A 178 4.32 -0.80 7.74
C LEU A 178 3.04 0.04 7.72
N GLN A 179 1.90 -0.56 8.03
CA GLN A 179 0.62 0.15 8.12
C GLN A 179 0.58 1.16 9.28
N VAL A 180 1.21 0.84 10.42
CA VAL A 180 1.35 1.79 11.55
C VAL A 180 2.22 2.99 11.18
N LEU A 181 3.34 2.75 10.47
CA LEU A 181 4.17 3.84 9.96
C LEU A 181 3.38 4.77 9.03
N GLN A 182 2.47 4.22 8.25
CA GLN A 182 1.64 5.00 7.32
C GLN A 182 0.54 5.78 8.02
N ILE A 183 -0.15 5.19 9.01
CA ILE A 183 -1.07 5.93 9.88
C ILE A 183 -0.35 7.14 10.48
N THR A 184 0.88 6.94 10.96
CA THR A 184 1.69 8.01 11.55
C THR A 184 2.05 9.09 10.52
N SER A 185 2.47 8.69 9.31
CA SER A 185 2.77 9.62 8.21
C SER A 185 1.56 10.46 7.81
N THR A 186 0.41 9.82 7.59
CA THR A 186 -0.86 10.50 7.27
C THR A 186 -1.28 11.45 8.40
N TRP A 187 -1.08 11.06 9.66
CA TRP A 187 -1.36 11.90 10.83
C TRP A 187 -0.50 13.17 10.85
N VAL A 188 0.80 13.05 10.62
CA VAL A 188 1.73 14.19 10.58
C VAL A 188 1.33 15.16 9.47
N GLN A 189 0.99 14.65 8.28
CA GLN A 189 0.54 15.47 7.15
C GLN A 189 -0.75 16.22 7.48
N LEU A 190 -1.74 15.53 8.06
CA LEU A 190 -3.00 16.16 8.50
C LEU A 190 -2.75 17.25 9.55
N ARG A 191 -1.85 17.00 10.51
CA ARG A 191 -1.49 17.98 11.54
C ARG A 191 -0.83 19.22 10.93
N ASN A 192 0.04 19.04 9.93
CA ASN A 192 0.70 20.15 9.25
C ASN A 192 -0.30 21.02 8.47
N VAL A 193 -1.24 20.41 7.74
CA VAL A 193 -2.29 21.15 7.03
C VAL A 193 -3.18 21.94 8.00
N ARG A 194 -3.57 21.33 9.13
CA ARG A 194 -4.39 22.02 10.15
C ARG A 194 -3.67 23.19 10.82
N LYS A 195 -2.36 23.05 11.09
CA LYS A 195 -1.54 24.15 11.63
C LYS A 195 -1.48 25.33 10.64
N GLY A 196 -1.32 25.05 9.35
CA GLY A 196 -1.33 26.09 8.31
C GLY A 196 -2.65 26.87 8.28
N LEU A 197 -3.78 26.17 8.35
CA LEU A 197 -5.12 26.79 8.41
C LEU A 197 -5.34 27.61 9.69
N SER A 198 -4.86 27.14 10.85
CA SER A 198 -5.05 27.86 12.12
C SER A 198 -4.24 29.16 12.19
N ILE A 199 -3.06 29.20 11.56
CA ILE A 199 -2.19 30.39 11.56
C ILE A 199 -2.82 31.49 10.70
N GLU A 200 -3.36 31.16 9.52
CA GLU A 200 -4.02 32.15 8.65
C GLU A 200 -5.32 32.70 9.25
N ALA A 201 -6.12 31.86 9.92
CA ALA A 201 -7.31 32.32 10.63
C ALA A 201 -6.99 33.37 11.70
N THR A 202 -5.87 33.25 12.41
CA THR A 202 -5.43 34.25 13.40
C THR A 202 -4.95 35.57 12.79
N PHE A 203 -4.57 35.63 11.51
CA PHE A 203 -4.18 36.89 10.86
C PHE A 203 -5.37 37.69 10.32
N VAL A 204 -6.52 37.04 10.06
CA VAL A 204 -7.72 37.71 9.52
C VAL A 204 -8.51 38.44 10.59
N GLU A 205 -8.36 38.10 11.88
CA GLU A 205 -9.11 38.74 12.98
C GLU A 205 -8.50 40.07 13.49
N VAL A 206 -7.46 40.62 12.85
CA VAL A 206 -6.73 41.80 13.35
C VAL A 206 -6.95 43.07 12.51
N HIS A 207 -8.00 43.16 11.69
CA HIS A 207 -8.35 44.38 10.93
C HIS A 207 -9.76 44.88 11.22
#